data_AF-A0A432FKM4-F1
#
_entry.id   AF-A0A432FKM4-F1
#
_cell.length_a   1.000
_cell.length_b   1.000
_cell.length_c   1.000
_cell.angle_alpha   90.00
_cell.angle_beta   90.00
_cell.angle_gamma   90.00
#
_symmetry.space_group_name_H-M   'P 1'
#
loop_
_entity.id
_entity.type
_entity.pdbx_description
1 polymer ?
#
loop_
_entity_poly.entity_id
_entity_poly.type
_entity_poly.pdbx_seq_one_letter_code
_entity_poly.pdbx_strand_id
1 'polypeptide(L)'
;FWIFNNPIFAEFKSVTSVPFFKNLELDFGYFYPLAIILVITGTSNAVNLTDGLDGLAAGLLATCFTVFAAIAYISGRVDFSSYLNIIYLPGAGELTIFTAAITGACIGYLWFNATPAEVFMGDVGSLSTGAALGTLAVLLKKELLLFIIGGVFVWEAVSVMLQVIYYRYTKNKQGAGKRLFMMAPIHHHFELKGWPESRVVVRFWIIGLLLALFSLTTFKIR
;
A
#
# COMPACT_ATOMS: atom_id res chain seq x y z
N PHE A 1 -12.79 15.83 -7.57
CA PHE A 1 -13.49 17.13 -7.71
C PHE A 1 -13.06 18.14 -6.63
N TRP A 2 -13.07 17.78 -5.34
CA TRP A 2 -12.65 18.70 -4.26
C TRP A 2 -11.20 19.21 -4.38
N ILE A 3 -10.22 18.30 -4.59
CA ILE A 3 -8.80 18.68 -4.81
C ILE A 3 -8.62 19.56 -6.06
N PHE A 4 -9.46 19.36 -7.09
CA PHE A 4 -9.34 20.07 -8.37
C PHE A 4 -9.89 21.49 -8.34
N ASN A 5 -10.89 21.75 -7.50
CA ASN A 5 -11.59 23.03 -7.46
C ASN A 5 -11.19 23.89 -6.27
N ASN A 6 -10.45 23.35 -5.30
CA ASN A 6 -10.02 24.10 -4.14
C ASN A 6 -8.74 24.90 -4.46
N PRO A 7 -8.76 26.25 -4.35
CA PRO A 7 -7.62 27.09 -4.71
C PRO A 7 -6.37 26.84 -3.86
N ILE A 8 -6.54 26.30 -2.64
CA ILE A 8 -5.42 25.96 -1.73
C ILE A 8 -4.51 24.89 -2.35
N PHE A 9 -5.05 24.03 -3.22
CA PHE A 9 -4.32 22.93 -3.84
C PHE A 9 -3.98 23.19 -5.30
N ALA A 10 -4.18 24.42 -5.81
CA ALA A 10 -4.01 24.74 -7.22
C ALA A 10 -2.62 24.38 -7.76
N GLU A 11 -1.58 24.56 -6.95
CA GLU A 11 -0.17 24.32 -7.32
C GLU A 11 0.18 22.83 -7.44
N PHE A 12 -0.49 21.96 -6.68
CA PHE A 12 -0.17 20.52 -6.63
C PHE A 12 -1.38 19.62 -6.90
N LYS A 13 -2.44 20.15 -7.52
CA LYS A 13 -3.71 19.44 -7.74
C LYS A 13 -3.53 18.08 -8.42
N SER A 14 -2.63 17.98 -9.40
CA SER A 14 -2.35 16.80 -10.22
C SER A 14 -0.91 16.31 -10.13
N VAL A 15 -0.15 16.89 -9.20
CA VAL A 15 1.27 16.64 -9.04
C VAL A 15 1.51 15.60 -7.94
N THR A 16 2.47 14.71 -8.20
CA THR A 16 2.97 13.70 -7.25
C THR A 16 4.50 13.77 -7.19
N SER A 17 5.05 13.68 -5.98
CA SER A 17 6.50 13.62 -5.79
C SER A 17 7.09 12.27 -6.21
N VAL A 18 8.18 12.28 -7.00
CA VAL A 18 8.90 11.06 -7.36
C VAL A 18 9.87 10.68 -6.23
N PRO A 19 9.82 9.44 -5.70
CA PRO A 19 10.76 8.99 -4.68
C PRO A 19 12.23 9.08 -5.16
N PHE A 20 13.17 9.34 -4.25
CA PHE A 20 14.63 9.39 -4.48
C PHE A 20 15.18 10.55 -5.34
N PHE A 21 14.34 11.35 -6.01
CA PHE A 21 14.79 12.47 -6.83
C PHE A 21 14.42 13.82 -6.20
N LYS A 22 15.37 14.77 -6.15
CA LYS A 22 15.08 16.17 -5.80
C LYS A 22 14.33 16.86 -6.93
N ASN A 23 13.28 17.61 -6.58
CA ASN A 23 12.54 18.51 -7.47
C ASN A 23 11.97 17.82 -8.73
N LEU A 24 11.86 16.50 -8.72
CA LEU A 24 11.17 15.76 -9.77
C LEU A 24 9.74 15.50 -9.33
N GLU A 25 8.85 16.22 -9.97
CA GLU A 25 7.43 16.16 -9.76
C GLU A 25 6.78 15.66 -11.04
N LEU A 26 5.89 14.68 -10.91
CA LEU A 26 5.14 14.14 -12.02
C LEU A 26 3.74 14.77 -12.01
N ASP A 27 3.43 15.54 -13.04
CA ASP A 27 2.10 16.11 -13.25
C ASP A 27 1.28 15.21 -14.16
N PHE A 28 0.20 14.63 -13.61
CA PHE A 28 -0.74 13.79 -14.36
C PHE A 28 -1.78 14.61 -15.14
N GLY A 29 -1.88 15.92 -14.90
CA GLY A 29 -2.85 16.81 -15.51
C GLY A 29 -4.29 16.26 -15.49
N TYR A 30 -4.93 16.21 -16.66
CA TYR A 30 -6.30 15.70 -16.82
C TYR A 30 -6.46 14.21 -16.52
N PHE A 31 -5.38 13.42 -16.52
CA PHE A 31 -5.42 11.99 -16.23
C PHE A 31 -5.37 11.67 -14.72
N TYR A 32 -5.15 12.66 -13.86
CA TYR A 32 -5.02 12.43 -12.43
C TYR A 32 -6.27 11.79 -11.78
N PRO A 33 -7.53 12.10 -12.14
CA PRO A 33 -8.69 11.39 -11.60
C PRO A 33 -8.66 9.88 -11.90
N LEU A 34 -8.19 9.50 -13.09
CA LEU A 34 -8.03 8.09 -13.45
C LEU A 34 -6.92 7.45 -12.60
N ALA A 35 -5.80 8.15 -12.40
CA ALA A 35 -4.73 7.69 -11.53
C ALA A 35 -5.21 7.48 -10.09
N ILE A 36 -6.01 8.40 -9.53
CA ILE A 36 -6.62 8.27 -8.20
C ILE A 36 -7.49 7.02 -8.12
N ILE A 37 -8.36 6.79 -9.11
CA ILE A 37 -9.22 5.60 -9.16
C ILE A 37 -8.34 4.35 -9.12
N LEU A 38 -7.33 4.26 -10.00
CA LEU A 38 -6.43 3.11 -10.07
C LEU A 38 -5.66 2.88 -8.76
N VAL A 39 -5.16 3.93 -8.11
CA VAL A 39 -4.45 3.83 -6.83
C VAL A 39 -5.38 3.30 -5.75
N ILE A 40 -6.57 3.88 -5.59
CA ILE A 40 -7.51 3.49 -4.53
C ILE A 40 -8.06 2.08 -4.78
N THR A 41 -8.59 1.80 -5.98
CA THR A 41 -9.16 0.48 -6.28
C THR A 41 -8.08 -0.59 -6.33
N GLY A 42 -6.89 -0.26 -6.86
CA GLY A 42 -5.75 -1.17 -6.91
C GLY A 42 -5.29 -1.55 -5.51
N THR A 43 -5.13 -0.58 -4.61
CA THR A 43 -4.73 -0.85 -3.22
C THR A 43 -5.79 -1.62 -2.44
N SER A 44 -7.08 -1.27 -2.63
CA SER A 44 -8.20 -1.99 -2.02
C SER A 44 -8.22 -3.48 -2.40
N ASN A 45 -8.08 -3.79 -3.70
CA ASN A 45 -8.02 -5.17 -4.17
C ASN A 45 -6.71 -5.86 -3.76
N ALA A 46 -5.57 -5.16 -3.75
CA ALA A 46 -4.30 -5.74 -3.35
C ALA A 46 -4.29 -6.20 -1.88
N VAL A 47 -4.89 -5.41 -0.99
CA VAL A 47 -5.07 -5.79 0.42
C VAL A 47 -6.02 -6.97 0.55
N ASN A 48 -7.15 -6.97 -0.17
CA ASN A 48 -8.08 -8.11 -0.20
C ASN A 48 -7.44 -9.41 -0.70
N LEU A 49 -6.62 -9.34 -1.77
CA LEU A 49 -5.86 -10.50 -2.24
C LEU A 49 -4.82 -10.99 -1.23
N THR A 50 -4.33 -10.13 -0.33
CA THR A 50 -3.31 -10.49 0.66
C THR A 50 -3.93 -11.04 1.96
N ASP A 51 -5.24 -10.85 2.16
CA ASP A 51 -6.01 -11.37 3.29
C ASP A 51 -6.37 -12.85 3.11
N GLY A 52 -5.34 -13.68 2.91
CA GLY A 52 -5.46 -15.12 2.67
C GLY A 52 -4.83 -15.99 3.76
N LEU A 53 -4.10 -15.38 4.71
CA LEU A 53 -3.45 -16.05 5.85
C LEU A 53 -3.65 -15.24 7.14
N ASP A 54 -3.72 -15.94 8.26
CA ASP A 54 -3.94 -15.42 9.59
C ASP A 54 -2.87 -14.38 9.97
N GLY A 55 -3.28 -13.13 10.19
CA GLY A 55 -2.42 -12.01 10.55
C GLY A 55 -1.64 -11.37 9.41
N LEU A 56 -1.62 -11.95 8.20
CA LEU A 56 -0.80 -11.44 7.09
C LEU A 56 -1.14 -10.01 6.73
N ALA A 57 -2.40 -9.75 6.35
CA ALA A 57 -2.85 -8.43 5.94
C ALA A 57 -2.80 -7.42 7.10
N ALA A 58 -3.28 -7.80 8.29
CA ALA A 58 -3.34 -6.92 9.45
C ALA A 58 -1.96 -6.39 9.88
N GLY A 59 -0.94 -7.25 9.97
CA GLY A 59 0.42 -6.84 10.34
C GLY A 59 1.09 -5.93 9.31
N LEU A 60 0.87 -6.21 8.02
CA LEU A 60 1.36 -5.37 6.92
C LEU A 60 0.66 -4.01 6.91
N LEU A 61 -0.66 -3.97 7.13
CA LEU A 61 -1.43 -2.73 7.23
C LEU A 61 -0.98 -1.88 8.41
N ALA A 62 -0.80 -2.46 9.60
CA ALA A 62 -0.31 -1.75 10.78
C ALA A 62 1.03 -1.06 10.49
N THR A 63 1.93 -1.76 9.80
CA THR A 63 3.23 -1.21 9.38
C THR A 63 3.06 -0.04 8.41
N CYS A 64 2.22 -0.20 7.38
CA CYS A 64 1.96 0.85 6.38
C CYS A 64 1.33 2.10 7.01
N PHE A 65 0.30 1.94 7.84
CA PHE A 65 -0.37 3.05 8.51
C PHE A 65 0.54 3.76 9.50
N THR A 66 1.44 3.05 10.18
CA THR A 66 2.46 3.67 11.05
C THR A 66 3.38 4.60 10.26
N VAL A 67 3.87 4.15 9.09
CA VAL A 67 4.70 4.98 8.21
C VAL A 67 3.89 6.17 7.68
N PHE A 68 2.65 5.96 7.24
CA PHE A 68 1.80 7.05 6.78
C PHE A 68 1.46 8.06 7.89
N ALA A 69 1.37 7.63 9.15
CA ALA A 69 1.24 8.53 10.30
C ALA A 69 2.45 9.46 10.42
N ALA A 70 3.66 8.90 10.34
CA ALA A 70 4.88 9.71 10.36
C ALA A 70 4.94 10.67 9.15
N ILE A 71 4.59 10.20 7.95
CA ILE A 71 4.57 11.04 6.74
C ILE A 71 3.55 12.16 6.87
N ALA A 72 2.34 11.88 7.35
CA ALA A 72 1.28 12.86 7.56
C ALA A 72 1.72 13.96 8.53
N TYR A 73 2.32 13.57 9.65
CA TYR A 73 2.84 14.49 10.64
C TYR A 73 3.93 15.41 10.07
N ILE A 74 4.89 14.84 9.35
CA ILE A 74 5.99 15.58 8.73
C ILE A 74 5.47 16.54 7.65
N SER A 75 4.56 16.08 6.79
CA SER A 75 4.02 16.87 5.67
C SER A 75 3.08 17.98 6.14
N GLY A 76 2.45 17.80 7.30
CA GLY A 76 1.57 18.78 7.95
C GLY A 76 2.30 19.89 8.71
N ARG A 77 3.62 19.81 8.84
CA ARG A 77 4.43 20.79 9.58
C ARG A 77 5.35 21.58 8.67
N VAL A 78 5.31 22.92 8.77
CA VAL A 78 6.09 23.83 7.91
C VAL A 78 7.59 23.66 8.12
N ASP A 79 8.04 23.50 9.37
CA ASP A 79 9.45 23.36 9.72
C ASP A 79 10.07 22.07 9.16
N PHE A 80 9.38 20.94 9.30
CA PHE A 80 9.86 19.67 8.78
C PHE A 80 9.76 19.55 7.25
N SER A 81 8.66 20.03 6.66
CA SER A 81 8.47 19.98 5.21
C SER A 81 9.52 20.82 4.48
N SER A 82 9.84 22.01 5.02
CA SER A 82 10.93 22.86 4.52
C SER A 82 12.29 22.20 4.69
N TYR A 83 12.60 21.66 5.89
CA TYR A 83 13.87 20.99 6.17
C TYR A 83 14.13 19.77 5.26
N LEU A 84 13.10 18.97 4.98
CA LEU A 84 13.22 17.77 4.15
C LEU A 84 12.97 18.03 2.65
N ASN A 85 12.72 19.29 2.26
CA ASN A 85 12.35 19.68 0.90
C ASN A 85 11.24 18.78 0.31
N ILE A 86 10.13 18.69 1.05
CA ILE A 86 8.91 18.00 0.61
C ILE A 86 7.74 18.97 0.52
N ILE A 87 6.74 18.62 -0.28
CA ILE A 87 5.50 19.38 -0.42
C ILE A 87 4.86 19.55 0.97
N TYR A 88 4.66 20.81 1.36
CA TYR A 88 3.89 21.15 2.56
C TYR A 88 2.40 21.00 2.27
N LEU A 89 1.69 20.29 3.14
CA LEU A 89 0.26 20.02 3.00
C LEU A 89 -0.47 20.57 4.23
N PRO A 90 -1.06 21.78 4.15
CA PRO A 90 -1.82 22.36 5.26
C PRO A 90 -2.93 21.40 5.73
N GLY A 91 -3.01 21.15 7.03
CA GLY A 91 -4.01 20.27 7.63
C GLY A 91 -3.72 18.76 7.51
N ALA A 92 -2.62 18.34 6.85
CA ALA A 92 -2.26 16.93 6.78
C ALA A 92 -1.96 16.30 8.16
N GLY A 93 -1.68 17.11 9.18
CA GLY A 93 -1.50 16.66 10.56
C GLY A 93 -2.70 15.86 11.10
N GLU A 94 -3.93 16.21 10.70
CA GLU A 94 -5.15 15.49 11.11
C GLU A 94 -5.16 14.04 10.62
N LEU A 95 -4.55 13.77 9.46
CA LEU A 95 -4.43 12.41 8.93
C LEU A 95 -3.56 11.53 9.84
N THR A 96 -2.64 12.11 10.61
CA THR A 96 -1.84 11.40 11.61
C THR A 96 -2.74 10.70 12.64
N ILE A 97 -3.76 11.39 13.14
CA ILE A 97 -4.70 10.86 14.14
C ILE A 97 -5.45 9.66 13.55
N PHE A 98 -5.98 9.82 12.34
CA PHE A 98 -6.67 8.75 11.62
C PHE A 98 -5.78 7.52 11.41
N THR A 99 -4.55 7.72 10.91
CA THR A 99 -3.60 6.62 10.68
C THR A 99 -3.14 5.94 11.98
N ALA A 100 -2.96 6.69 13.06
CA ALA A 100 -2.60 6.13 14.37
C ALA A 100 -3.76 5.30 14.94
N ALA A 101 -5.01 5.76 14.79
CA ALA A 101 -6.20 5.02 15.20
C ALA A 101 -6.33 3.71 14.43
N ILE A 102 -6.15 3.72 13.10
CA ILE A 102 -6.19 2.48 12.30
C ILE A 102 -5.01 1.56 12.64
N THR A 103 -3.82 2.10 12.88
CA THR A 103 -2.68 1.30 13.34
C THR A 103 -3.02 0.55 14.63
N GLY A 104 -3.59 1.26 15.62
CA GLY A 104 -4.06 0.66 16.87
C GLY A 104 -5.16 -0.38 16.64
N ALA A 105 -6.11 -0.12 15.73
CA ALA A 105 -7.15 -1.07 15.37
C ALA A 105 -6.58 -2.34 14.70
N CYS A 106 -5.59 -2.21 13.80
CA CYS A 106 -4.92 -3.35 13.19
C CYS A 106 -4.17 -4.19 14.23
N ILE A 107 -3.47 -3.56 15.18
CA ILE A 107 -2.78 -4.26 16.27
C ILE A 107 -3.80 -4.96 17.20
N GLY A 108 -4.89 -4.29 17.56
CA GLY A 108 -5.95 -4.86 18.37
C GLY A 108 -6.68 -6.01 17.67
N TYR A 109 -6.92 -5.89 16.36
CA TYR A 109 -7.49 -6.96 15.55
C TYR A 109 -6.54 -8.16 15.44
N LEU A 110 -5.24 -7.89 15.26
CA LEU A 110 -4.19 -8.92 15.17
C LEU A 110 -4.10 -9.78 16.43
N TRP A 111 -4.48 -9.26 17.60
CA TRP A 111 -4.60 -10.06 18.83
C TRP A 111 -5.52 -11.28 18.66
N PHE A 112 -6.62 -11.12 17.91
CA PHE A 112 -7.60 -12.18 17.65
C PHE A 112 -7.40 -12.89 16.31
N ASN A 113 -6.62 -12.30 15.40
CA ASN A 113 -6.39 -12.83 14.05
C ASN A 113 -5.02 -13.51 13.89
N ALA A 114 -4.10 -13.37 14.84
CA ALA A 114 -2.85 -14.12 14.82
C ALA A 114 -3.12 -15.63 14.88
N THR A 115 -2.34 -16.43 14.14
CA THR A 115 -2.55 -17.86 14.01
C THR A 115 -2.56 -18.59 15.36
N PRO A 116 -3.57 -19.43 15.66
CA PRO A 116 -4.77 -19.70 14.87
C PRO A 116 -5.85 -18.62 15.05
N ALA A 117 -6.40 -18.09 13.95
CA ALA A 117 -7.35 -16.97 14.02
C ALA A 117 -8.70 -17.33 14.66
N GLU A 118 -9.17 -16.44 15.54
CA GLU A 118 -10.51 -16.45 16.13
C GLU A 118 -11.51 -15.64 15.29
N VAL A 119 -11.03 -14.61 14.57
CA VAL A 119 -11.85 -13.70 13.77
C VAL A 119 -11.19 -13.43 12.41
N PHE A 120 -11.97 -13.54 11.34
CA PHE A 120 -11.54 -13.19 9.98
C PHE A 120 -11.90 -11.75 9.60
N MET A 121 -11.04 -11.13 8.79
CA MET A 121 -11.15 -9.71 8.44
C MET A 121 -12.27 -9.49 7.43
N GLY A 122 -12.36 -10.40 6.45
CA GLY A 122 -13.38 -10.41 5.41
C GLY A 122 -13.26 -9.22 4.46
N ASP A 123 -14.15 -9.17 3.47
CA ASP A 123 -14.15 -8.10 2.46
C ASP A 123 -14.40 -6.72 3.08
N VAL A 124 -15.17 -6.65 4.17
CA VAL A 124 -15.44 -5.40 4.89
C VAL A 124 -14.15 -4.78 5.41
N GLY A 125 -13.31 -5.56 6.10
CA GLY A 125 -12.05 -5.07 6.62
C GLY A 125 -11.02 -4.82 5.52
N SER A 126 -10.80 -5.80 4.65
CA SER A 126 -9.72 -5.76 3.66
C SER A 126 -9.93 -4.69 2.57
N LEU A 127 -11.14 -4.56 2.01
CA LEU A 127 -11.40 -3.54 0.99
C LEU A 127 -11.38 -2.12 1.57
N SER A 128 -11.96 -1.92 2.76
CA SER A 128 -12.04 -0.60 3.38
C SER A 128 -10.66 -0.09 3.82
N THR A 129 -9.85 -0.94 4.46
CA THR A 129 -8.49 -0.57 4.88
C THR A 129 -7.57 -0.34 3.70
N GLY A 130 -7.65 -1.15 2.63
CA GLY A 130 -6.89 -0.92 1.42
C GLY A 130 -7.32 0.36 0.67
N ALA A 131 -8.62 0.68 0.64
CA ALA A 131 -9.10 1.93 0.08
C ALA A 131 -8.64 3.15 0.93
N ALA A 132 -8.65 3.03 2.26
CA ALA A 132 -8.12 4.05 3.16
C ALA A 132 -6.62 4.28 2.94
N LEU A 133 -5.83 3.20 2.80
CA LEU A 133 -4.40 3.28 2.52
C LEU A 133 -4.11 3.97 1.17
N GLY A 134 -4.83 3.58 0.10
CA GLY A 134 -4.72 4.23 -1.20
C GLY A 134 -5.13 5.71 -1.16
N THR A 135 -6.18 6.04 -0.42
CA THR A 135 -6.65 7.42 -0.24
C THR A 135 -5.61 8.27 0.49
N LEU A 136 -4.98 7.75 1.55
CA LEU A 136 -3.90 8.44 2.26
C LEU A 136 -2.72 8.75 1.35
N ALA A 137 -2.33 7.80 0.49
CA ALA A 137 -1.25 8.03 -0.47
C ALA A 137 -1.56 9.18 -1.43
N VAL A 138 -2.81 9.28 -1.90
CA VAL A 138 -3.28 10.39 -2.76
C VAL A 138 -3.30 11.71 -1.98
N LEU A 139 -3.86 11.72 -0.78
CA LEU A 139 -3.95 12.95 0.03
C LEU A 139 -2.58 13.49 0.42
N LEU A 140 -1.60 12.61 0.65
CA LEU A 140 -0.23 12.96 1.05
C LEU A 140 0.73 13.15 -0.14
N LYS A 141 0.26 13.03 -1.38
CA LYS A 141 1.08 13.12 -2.61
C LYS A 141 2.23 12.11 -2.65
N LYS A 142 1.96 10.90 -2.13
CA LYS A 142 2.89 9.76 -1.97
C LYS A 142 2.41 8.52 -2.72
N GLU A 143 1.69 8.69 -3.82
CA GLU A 143 1.14 7.60 -4.65
C GLU A 143 2.26 6.68 -5.16
N LEU A 144 3.38 7.24 -5.62
CA LEU A 144 4.52 6.45 -6.08
C LEU A 144 5.28 5.77 -4.93
N LEU A 145 5.34 6.42 -3.77
CA LEU A 145 5.97 5.86 -2.58
C LEU A 145 5.14 4.70 -2.00
N LEU A 146 3.82 4.68 -2.22
CA LEU A 146 2.94 3.58 -1.84
C LEU A 146 3.38 2.25 -2.46
N PHE A 147 3.93 2.24 -3.67
CA PHE A 147 4.47 1.01 -4.26
C PHE A 147 5.60 0.40 -3.44
N ILE A 148 6.34 1.22 -2.69
CA ILE A 148 7.41 0.77 -1.79
C ILE A 148 6.80 0.42 -0.43
N ILE A 149 6.05 1.34 0.19
CA ILE A 149 5.46 1.14 1.53
C ILE A 149 4.57 -0.11 1.55
N GLY A 150 3.66 -0.23 0.59
CA GLY A 150 2.77 -1.37 0.41
C GLY A 150 3.35 -2.46 -0.49
N GLY A 151 4.67 -2.54 -0.65
CA GLY A 151 5.30 -3.38 -1.68
C GLY A 151 4.96 -4.87 -1.58
N VAL A 152 4.64 -5.38 -0.39
CA VAL A 152 4.13 -6.76 -0.23
C VAL A 152 2.74 -6.90 -0.86
N PHE A 153 1.80 -5.99 -0.60
CA PHE A 153 0.48 -5.97 -1.23
C PHE A 153 0.58 -5.86 -2.76
N VAL A 154 1.50 -4.99 -3.23
CA VAL A 154 1.77 -4.84 -4.66
C VAL A 154 2.26 -6.15 -5.25
N TRP A 155 3.20 -6.83 -4.58
CA TRP A 155 3.75 -8.08 -5.07
C TRP A 155 2.71 -9.21 -5.09
N GLU A 156 1.83 -9.26 -4.10
CA GLU A 156 0.70 -10.18 -4.07
C GLU A 156 -0.23 -9.96 -5.27
N ALA A 157 -0.66 -8.72 -5.52
CA ALA A 157 -1.49 -8.37 -6.66
C ALA A 157 -0.80 -8.65 -8.01
N VAL A 158 0.49 -8.32 -8.13
CA VAL A 158 1.30 -8.59 -9.33
C VAL A 158 1.42 -10.09 -9.58
N SER A 159 1.59 -10.90 -8.53
CA SER A 159 1.67 -12.36 -8.68
C SER A 159 0.40 -12.94 -9.29
N VAL A 160 -0.78 -12.44 -8.89
CA VAL A 160 -2.08 -12.84 -9.44
C VAL A 160 -2.21 -12.40 -10.90
N MET A 161 -1.88 -11.15 -11.21
CA MET A 161 -1.92 -10.65 -12.59
C MET A 161 -1.01 -11.46 -13.52
N LEU A 162 0.24 -11.71 -13.11
CA LEU A 162 1.20 -12.53 -13.87
C LEU A 162 0.70 -13.96 -14.06
N GLN A 163 0.14 -14.58 -13.01
CA GLN A 163 -0.42 -15.93 -13.07
C GLN A 163 -1.57 -16.01 -14.08
N VAL A 164 -2.52 -15.07 -14.06
CA VAL A 164 -3.68 -15.05 -14.96
C VAL A 164 -3.25 -14.81 -16.40
N ILE A 165 -2.36 -13.83 -16.64
CA ILE A 165 -1.83 -13.52 -17.97
C ILE A 165 -1.10 -14.73 -18.54
N TYR A 166 -0.22 -15.36 -17.76
CA TYR A 166 0.55 -16.52 -18.20
C TYR A 166 -0.33 -17.74 -18.48
N TYR A 167 -1.31 -18.02 -17.62
CA TYR A 167 -2.24 -19.13 -17.83
C TYR A 167 -3.09 -18.93 -19.10
N ARG A 168 -3.61 -17.72 -19.33
CA ARG A 168 -4.37 -17.38 -20.56
C ARG A 168 -3.51 -17.47 -21.81
N TYR A 169 -2.29 -16.92 -21.77
CA TYR A 169 -1.38 -16.95 -22.91
C TYR A 169 -0.99 -18.39 -23.31
N THR A 170 -0.65 -19.23 -22.33
CA THR A 170 -0.28 -20.63 -22.58
C THR A 170 -1.46 -21.46 -23.04
N LYS A 171 -2.66 -21.25 -22.48
CA LYS A 171 -3.89 -21.89 -22.95
C LYS A 171 -4.20 -21.55 -24.41
N ASN A 172 -4.09 -20.28 -24.79
CA ASN A 172 -4.35 -19.84 -26.17
C ASN A 172 -3.31 -20.36 -27.17
N LYS A 173 -2.03 -20.48 -26.77
CA LYS A 173 -0.94 -20.90 -27.66
C LYS A 173 -0.76 -22.41 -27.75
N GLN A 174 -1.00 -23.14 -26.66
CA GLN A 174 -0.61 -24.55 -26.49
C GLN A 174 -1.82 -25.46 -26.23
N GLY A 175 -3.05 -24.93 -26.20
CA GLY A 175 -4.28 -25.68 -25.88
C GLY A 175 -4.46 -26.03 -24.39
N ALA A 176 -3.39 -25.99 -23.60
CA ALA A 176 -3.39 -26.24 -22.17
C ALA A 176 -2.78 -25.07 -21.38
N GLY A 177 -3.49 -24.61 -20.34
CA GLY A 177 -3.02 -23.54 -19.48
C GLY A 177 -1.96 -24.04 -18.50
N LYS A 178 -0.79 -23.39 -18.50
CA LYS A 178 0.29 -23.64 -17.55
C LYS A 178 0.26 -22.59 -16.45
N ARG A 179 0.59 -23.00 -15.22
CA ARG A 179 0.68 -22.12 -14.05
C ARG A 179 2.12 -21.61 -13.92
N LEU A 180 2.30 -20.32 -13.61
CA LEU A 180 3.62 -19.69 -13.39
C LEU A 180 4.10 -20.00 -11.97
N PHE A 181 3.27 -19.70 -10.99
CA PHE A 181 3.39 -20.11 -9.60
C PHE A 181 2.49 -21.32 -9.33
N MET A 182 2.83 -22.15 -8.34
CA MET A 182 2.00 -23.31 -7.95
C MET A 182 0.55 -22.89 -7.62
N MET A 183 0.40 -21.75 -6.95
CA MET A 183 -0.85 -21.04 -6.70
C MET A 183 -0.54 -19.53 -6.62
N ALA A 184 -1.52 -18.70 -6.97
CA ALA A 184 -1.49 -17.27 -6.72
C ALA A 184 -2.70 -16.94 -5.82
N PRO A 185 -2.60 -15.99 -4.87
CA PRO A 185 -1.47 -15.08 -4.63
C PRO A 185 -0.20 -15.76 -4.09
N ILE A 186 0.91 -15.04 -3.99
CA ILE A 186 2.25 -15.64 -3.81
C ILE A 186 2.47 -16.25 -2.43
N HIS A 187 1.72 -15.83 -1.39
CA HIS A 187 1.78 -16.52 -0.09
C HIS A 187 1.40 -18.02 -0.21
N HIS A 188 0.33 -18.35 -0.96
CA HIS A 188 -0.06 -19.75 -1.20
C HIS A 188 0.98 -20.53 -2.01
N HIS A 189 1.77 -19.86 -2.86
CA HIS A 189 2.90 -20.50 -3.52
C HIS A 189 3.92 -21.03 -2.50
N PHE A 190 4.19 -20.29 -1.43
CA PHE A 190 5.12 -20.70 -0.38
C PHE A 190 4.54 -21.79 0.53
N GLU A 191 3.24 -21.74 0.83
CA GLU A 191 2.56 -22.82 1.56
C GLU A 191 2.65 -24.15 0.82
N LEU A 192 2.39 -24.14 -0.50
CA LEU A 192 2.53 -25.32 -1.34
C LEU A 192 3.99 -25.80 -1.49
N LYS A 193 4.99 -24.97 -1.17
CA LYS A 193 6.40 -25.40 -1.02
C LYS A 193 6.67 -26.09 0.33
N GLY A 194 5.66 -26.24 1.19
CA GLY A 194 5.78 -26.82 2.52
C GLY A 194 6.22 -25.82 3.59
N TRP A 195 6.08 -24.51 3.36
CA TRP A 195 6.33 -23.54 4.43
C TRP A 195 5.11 -23.50 5.37
N PRO A 196 5.30 -23.54 6.71
CA PRO A 196 4.22 -23.27 7.64
C PRO A 196 3.67 -21.86 7.42
N GLU A 197 2.36 -21.69 7.55
CA GLU A 197 1.66 -20.41 7.41
C GLU A 197 2.32 -19.29 8.23
N SER A 198 2.54 -19.52 9.53
CA SER A 198 3.21 -18.57 10.42
C SER A 198 4.59 -18.13 9.94
N ARG A 199 5.34 -19.02 9.26
CA ARG A 199 6.63 -18.69 8.66
C ARG A 199 6.47 -17.75 7.47
N VAL A 200 5.44 -17.94 6.64
CA VAL A 200 5.14 -17.05 5.51
C VAL A 200 4.76 -15.67 6.05
N VAL A 201 3.82 -15.62 7.00
CA VAL A 201 3.31 -14.40 7.62
C VAL A 201 4.45 -13.55 8.21
N VAL A 202 5.26 -14.13 9.10
CA VAL A 202 6.35 -13.41 9.77
C VAL A 202 7.41 -12.93 8.76
N ARG A 203 7.73 -13.73 7.74
CA ARG A 203 8.69 -13.31 6.70
C ARG A 203 8.17 -12.15 5.87
N PHE A 204 6.88 -12.16 5.56
CA PHE A 204 6.25 -11.09 4.79
C PHE A 204 6.18 -9.82 5.63
N TRP A 205 5.93 -9.92 6.94
CA TRP A 205 6.03 -8.77 7.86
C TRP A 205 7.44 -8.21 7.91
N ILE A 206 8.49 -9.05 7.99
CA ILE A 206 9.88 -8.58 7.96
C ILE A 206 10.15 -7.81 6.66
N ILE A 207 9.73 -8.34 5.52
CA ILE A 207 9.89 -7.65 4.22
C ILE A 207 9.12 -6.33 4.21
N GLY A 208 7.86 -6.33 4.67
CA GLY A 208 7.03 -5.13 4.78
C GLY A 208 7.66 -4.05 5.66
N LEU A 209 8.20 -4.44 6.82
CA LEU A 209 8.91 -3.54 7.73
C LEU A 209 10.18 -2.97 7.09
N LEU A 210 10.97 -3.79 6.40
CA LEU A 210 12.16 -3.34 5.69
C LEU A 210 11.82 -2.35 4.59
N LEU A 211 10.77 -2.62 3.80
CA LEU A 211 10.28 -1.71 2.76
C LEU A 211 9.75 -0.40 3.35
N ALA A 212 9.02 -0.47 4.46
CA ALA A 212 8.54 0.68 5.22
C ALA A 212 9.71 1.56 5.70
N LEU A 213 10.72 0.98 6.35
CA LEU A 213 11.91 1.71 6.78
C LEU A 213 12.69 2.28 5.59
N PHE A 214 12.85 1.49 4.52
CA PHE A 214 13.49 1.94 3.28
C PHE A 214 12.75 3.14 2.67
N SER A 215 11.41 3.13 2.68
CA SER A 215 10.61 4.26 2.18
C SER A 215 10.87 5.55 2.95
N LEU A 216 11.12 5.48 4.27
CA LEU A 216 11.44 6.66 5.08
C LEU A 216 12.81 7.25 4.73
N THR A 217 13.76 6.44 4.24
CA THR A 217 15.05 6.95 3.78
C THR A 217 14.90 7.89 2.57
N THR A 218 13.83 7.75 1.78
CA THR A 218 13.55 8.63 0.61
C THR A 218 13.28 10.09 0.97
N PHE A 219 13.07 10.41 2.25
CA PHE A 219 12.92 11.79 2.71
C PHE A 219 14.26 12.47 2.96
N LYS A 220 15.30 11.71 3.32
CA LYS A 220 16.64 12.23 3.63
C LYS A 220 17.64 11.98 2.51
N ILE A 221 17.51 10.85 1.82
CA ILE A 221 18.19 10.53 0.57
C ILE A 221 17.40 11.22 -0.54
N ARG A 222 17.51 12.53 -0.56
CA ARG A 222 17.18 13.39 -1.68
C ARG A 222 18.43 14.19 -1.92
#